data_AF-A0A0P6XFX0-F1
#
_entry.id   AF-A0A0P6XFX0-F1
#
_cell.length_a   1.000
_cell.length_b   1.000
_cell.length_c   1.000
_cell.angle_alpha   90.00
_cell.angle_beta   90.00
_cell.angle_gamma   90.00
#
_symmetry.space_group_name_H-M   'P 1'
#
loop_
_entity.id
_entity.type
_entity.pdbx_description
1 polymer ?
#
loop_
_entity_poly.entity_id
_entity_poly.type
_entity_poly.pdbx_seq_one_letter_code
_entity_poly.pdbx_strand_id
1 'polypeptide(L)'
;MKKKTAPTPPAGRPAWLQLYDARSNQTQESRPVGRPPAPVPRYKVGMTLSQGESADLKVWQDRFSEMLGRKISSGETVGILARICSTRYSRLAEQNFDNMMDLIEHLVEGG
;
A
#
# COMPACT_ATOMS: atom_id res chain seq x y z
N MET A 1 -18.60 -30.75 -39.10
CA MET A 1 -18.26 -30.01 -37.87
C MET A 1 -18.48 -28.50 -38.07
N LYS A 2 -19.35 -27.86 -37.26
CA LYS A 2 -19.57 -26.40 -37.28
C LYS A 2 -18.53 -25.72 -36.38
N LYS A 3 -17.71 -24.82 -36.95
CA LYS A 3 -16.74 -24.00 -36.20
C LYS A 3 -17.52 -22.96 -35.39
N LYS A 4 -17.36 -22.94 -34.06
CA LYS A 4 -17.86 -21.85 -33.20
C LYS A 4 -16.97 -20.62 -33.44
N THR A 5 -17.52 -19.58 -34.06
CA THR A 5 -16.90 -18.26 -34.19
C THR A 5 -17.02 -17.52 -32.87
N ALA A 6 -15.92 -16.91 -32.41
CA ALA A 6 -15.91 -16.02 -31.26
C ALA A 6 -16.74 -14.75 -31.55
N PRO A 7 -17.45 -14.17 -30.57
CA PRO A 7 -18.20 -12.95 -30.78
C PRO A 7 -17.25 -11.77 -30.99
N THR A 8 -17.38 -11.09 -32.13
CA THR A 8 -16.73 -9.81 -32.40
C THR A 8 -17.19 -8.78 -31.36
N PRO A 9 -16.29 -8.06 -30.67
CA PRO A 9 -16.70 -7.05 -29.71
C PRO A 9 -17.40 -5.88 -30.44
N PRO A 10 -18.45 -5.29 -29.84
CA PRO A 10 -19.15 -4.15 -30.43
C PRO A 10 -18.20 -2.96 -30.56
N ALA A 11 -17.99 -2.48 -31.79
CA ALA A 11 -17.23 -1.27 -32.06
C ALA A 11 -17.98 -0.07 -31.46
N GLY A 12 -17.48 0.47 -30.33
CA GLY A 12 -18.04 1.68 -29.72
C GLY A 12 -17.81 1.86 -28.22
N ARG A 13 -17.36 0.83 -27.49
CA ARG A 13 -17.02 0.98 -26.06
C ARG A 13 -15.52 1.30 -25.89
N PRO A 14 -15.14 2.28 -25.06
CA PRO A 14 -13.73 2.56 -24.81
C PRO A 14 -13.05 1.35 -24.17
N ALA A 15 -11.83 1.04 -24.63
CA ALA A 15 -11.09 -0.16 -24.25
C ALA A 15 -10.96 -0.35 -22.72
N TRP A 16 -10.86 0.75 -21.97
CA TRP A 16 -10.76 0.70 -20.51
C TRP A 16 -12.05 0.25 -19.82
N LEU A 17 -13.21 0.62 -20.35
CA LEU A 17 -14.51 0.18 -19.82
C LEU A 17 -14.74 -1.31 -20.12
N GLN A 18 -14.27 -1.79 -21.27
CA GLN A 18 -14.30 -3.20 -21.62
C GLN A 18 -13.40 -4.04 -20.71
N LEU A 19 -12.22 -3.52 -20.34
CA LEU A 19 -11.32 -4.14 -19.38
C LEU A 19 -11.89 -4.11 -17.96
N TYR A 20 -12.59 -3.04 -17.58
CA TYR A 20 -13.26 -2.90 -16.29
C TYR A 20 -14.40 -3.92 -16.15
N ASP A 21 -15.30 -4.00 -17.14
CA ASP A 21 -16.38 -4.99 -17.17
C ASP A 21 -15.83 -6.42 -17.16
N ALA A 22 -14.77 -6.70 -17.93
CA ALA A 22 -14.14 -8.01 -17.95
C ALA A 22 -13.51 -8.40 -16.60
N ARG A 23 -13.01 -7.42 -15.82
CA ARG A 23 -12.49 -7.64 -14.47
C ARG A 23 -13.62 -7.80 -13.46
N SER A 24 -14.67 -6.99 -13.55
CA SER A 24 -15.81 -7.03 -12.65
C SER A 24 -16.65 -8.30 -12.81
N ASN A 25 -16.71 -8.86 -14.02
CA ASN A 25 -17.46 -10.08 -14.33
C ASN A 25 -16.62 -11.36 -14.24
N GLN A 26 -15.38 -11.30 -13.74
CA GLN A 26 -14.63 -12.51 -13.37
C GLN A 26 -15.18 -13.07 -12.06
N THR A 27 -16.32 -13.74 -12.13
CA THR A 27 -16.70 -14.74 -11.13
C THR A 27 -15.55 -15.73 -11.03
N GLN A 28 -15.02 -15.95 -9.82
CA GLN A 28 -13.92 -16.88 -9.59
C GLN A 28 -14.37 -18.31 -9.90
N GLU A 29 -14.23 -18.72 -11.16
CA GLU A 29 -14.42 -20.11 -11.54
C GLU A 29 -13.31 -20.93 -10.85
N SER A 30 -13.71 -21.79 -9.92
CA SER A 30 -12.85 -22.78 -9.26
C SER A 30 -12.17 -23.63 -10.34
N ARG A 31 -10.87 -23.43 -10.55
CA ARG A 31 -10.12 -24.06 -11.64
C ARG A 31 -9.95 -25.57 -11.39
N PRO A 32 -10.05 -26.42 -12.42
CA PRO A 32 -9.90 -27.86 -12.28
C PRO A 32 -8.47 -28.26 -11.86
N VAL A 33 -8.39 -29.30 -11.04
CA VAL A 33 -7.18 -29.83 -10.41
C VAL A 33 -6.23 -30.37 -11.48
N GLY A 34 -5.02 -29.80 -11.60
CA GLY A 34 -3.98 -30.32 -12.52
C GLY A 34 -3.09 -29.27 -13.18
N ARG A 35 -3.41 -27.98 -13.10
CA ARG A 35 -2.44 -26.92 -13.44
C ARG A 35 -1.57 -26.66 -12.21
N PRO A 36 -0.22 -26.63 -12.30
CA PRO A 36 0.60 -26.18 -11.18
C PRO A 36 0.09 -24.82 -10.72
N PRO A 37 0.01 -24.57 -9.40
CA PRO A 37 -0.45 -23.28 -8.90
C PRO A 37 0.38 -22.20 -9.58
N ALA A 38 -0.28 -21.22 -10.20
CA ALA A 38 0.41 -20.03 -10.66
C ALA A 38 1.28 -19.54 -9.49
N PRO A 39 2.50 -19.01 -9.73
CA PRO A 39 3.34 -18.52 -8.65
C PRO A 39 2.50 -17.53 -7.85
N VAL A 40 2.02 -17.99 -6.69
CA VAL A 40 1.36 -17.14 -5.71
C VAL A 40 2.42 -16.09 -5.42
N PRO A 41 2.12 -14.79 -5.61
CA PRO A 41 3.08 -13.75 -5.29
C PRO A 41 3.59 -14.00 -3.86
N ARG A 42 4.87 -14.35 -3.74
CA ARG A 42 5.51 -14.64 -2.45
C ARG A 42 5.72 -13.36 -1.63
N TYR A 43 5.47 -12.20 -2.22
CA TYR A 43 5.45 -10.94 -1.49
C TYR A 43 4.03 -10.64 -1.03
N LYS A 44 3.94 -10.33 0.26
CA LYS A 44 2.71 -9.92 0.94
C LYS A 44 1.98 -8.87 0.10
N VAL A 45 0.67 -9.07 -0.03
CA VAL A 45 -0.30 -8.10 -0.54
C VAL A 45 0.12 -6.73 -0.02
N GLY A 46 0.61 -5.88 -0.92
CA GLY A 46 1.18 -4.60 -0.57
C GLY A 46 0.16 -3.87 0.28
N MET A 47 0.59 -3.36 1.43
CA MET A 47 -0.16 -2.34 2.14
C MET A 47 -0.45 -1.26 1.11
N THR A 48 -1.70 -1.18 0.62
CA THR A 48 -2.08 -0.19 -0.37
C THR A 48 -2.17 1.10 0.39
N LEU A 49 -1.02 1.78 0.51
CA LEU A 49 -0.97 3.14 0.99
C LEU A 49 -1.95 3.94 0.15
N SER A 50 -2.80 4.71 0.82
CA SER A 50 -3.61 5.74 0.17
C SER A 50 -2.68 6.66 -0.64
N GLN A 51 -3.24 7.29 -1.67
CA GLN A 51 -2.50 8.28 -2.47
C GLN A 51 -1.92 9.40 -1.57
N GLY A 52 -2.64 9.78 -0.50
CA GLY A 52 -2.16 10.74 0.50
C GLY A 52 -0.97 10.22 1.30
N GLU A 53 -1.08 9.01 1.85
CA GLU A 53 0.01 8.39 2.63
C GLU A 53 1.28 8.17 1.79
N SER A 54 1.11 7.88 0.49
CA SER A 54 2.23 7.77 -0.45
C SER A 54 2.90 9.12 -0.72
N ALA A 55 2.13 10.20 -0.77
CA ALA A 55 2.66 11.55 -0.93
C ALA A 55 3.44 11.98 0.33
N ASP A 56 2.91 11.71 1.52
CA ASP A 56 3.57 12.02 2.79
C ASP A 56 4.87 11.25 2.96
N LEU A 57 4.87 9.95 2.62
CA LEU A 57 6.08 9.14 2.64
C LEU A 57 7.13 9.64 1.65
N LYS A 58 6.74 10.22 0.52
CA LYS A 58 7.67 10.80 -0.44
C LYS A 58 8.37 12.04 0.14
N VAL A 59 7.63 12.91 0.83
CA VAL A 59 8.20 14.07 1.52
C VAL A 59 9.25 13.63 2.54
N TRP A 60 8.95 12.62 3.34
CA TRP A 60 9.91 12.07 4.31
C TRP A 60 11.10 11.37 3.64
N GLN A 61 10.87 10.66 2.53
CA GLN A 61 11.91 10.02 1.75
C GLN A 61 12.91 11.05 1.19
N ASP A 62 12.42 12.18 0.68
CA ASP A 62 13.28 13.25 0.16
C ASP A 62 14.10 13.90 1.29
N ARG A 63 13.46 14.20 2.43
CA ARG A 63 14.14 14.77 3.62
C ARG A 63 15.25 13.88 4.16
N PHE A 64 14.97 12.59 4.34
CA PHE A 64 15.98 11.67 4.82
C PHE A 64 17.05 11.38 3.75
N SER A 65 16.71 11.44 2.46
CA SER A 65 17.70 11.29 1.39
C SER A 65 18.69 12.46 1.39
N GLU A 66 18.19 13.68 1.58
CA GLU A 66 19.00 14.89 1.72
C GLU A 66 19.91 14.80 2.96
N MET A 67 19.33 14.47 4.11
CA MET A 67 20.07 14.36 5.37
C MET A 67 21.15 13.27 5.35
N LEU A 68 20.90 12.14 4.69
CA LEU A 68 21.83 11.00 4.63
C LEU A 68 22.79 11.07 3.43
N GLY A 69 22.62 12.05 2.53
CA GLY A 69 23.42 12.18 1.30
C GLY A 69 23.28 11.01 0.33
N ARG A 70 22.23 10.20 0.45
CA ARG A 70 21.98 9.03 -0.41
C ARG A 70 20.50 8.82 -0.65
N LYS A 71 20.16 8.21 -1.79
CA LYS A 71 18.79 7.76 -2.03
C LYS A 71 18.43 6.63 -1.05
N ILE A 72 17.28 6.77 -0.41
CA ILE A 72 16.69 5.74 0.45
C ILE A 72 15.40 5.20 -0.17
N SER A 73 15.09 3.93 0.11
CA SER A 73 13.86 3.27 -0.29
C SER A 73 12.68 3.63 0.61
N SER A 74 11.45 3.46 0.12
CA SER A 74 10.24 3.69 0.93
C SER A 74 10.18 2.77 2.15
N GLY A 75 10.73 1.55 2.06
CA GLY A 75 10.85 0.63 3.20
C GLY A 75 11.82 1.13 4.27
N GLU A 76 12.94 1.73 3.87
CA GLU A 76 13.86 2.41 4.81
C GLU A 76 13.19 3.61 5.46
N THR A 77 12.48 4.45 4.69
CA THR A 77 11.73 5.60 5.21
C THR A 77 10.73 5.17 6.29
N VAL A 78 9.91 4.15 6.00
CA VAL A 78 8.95 3.59 6.97
C VAL A 78 9.67 3.01 8.18
N GLY A 79 10.79 2.30 7.98
CA GLY A 79 11.57 1.75 9.07
C GLY A 79 12.19 2.80 9.99
N ILE A 80 12.65 3.93 9.44
CA ILE A 80 13.16 5.06 10.23
C ILE A 80 12.03 5.70 11.04
N LEU A 81 10.90 6.01 10.38
CA LEU A 81 9.72 6.58 11.03
C LEU A 81 9.21 5.67 12.17
N ALA A 82 9.07 4.37 11.90
CA ALA A 82 8.61 3.40 12.90
C ALA A 82 9.51 3.35 14.14
N ARG A 83 10.84 3.43 13.97
CA ARG A 83 11.77 3.48 15.10
C ARG A 83 11.62 4.77 15.90
N ILE A 84 11.55 5.93 15.24
CA ILE A 84 11.37 7.23 15.91
C ILE A 84 10.06 7.22 16.71
N CYS A 85 8.95 6.80 16.09
CA CYS A 85 7.66 6.71 16.75
C CYS A 85 7.66 5.72 17.91
N SER A 86 8.30 4.55 17.75
CA SER A 86 8.41 3.55 18.84
C SER A 86 9.21 4.09 20.03
N THR A 87 10.32 4.79 19.79
CA THR A 87 11.11 5.41 20.85
C THR A 87 10.33 6.49 21.58
N ARG A 88 9.60 7.35 20.84
CA ARG A 88 8.72 8.38 21.44
C ARG A 88 7.60 7.74 22.25
N TYR A 89 6.93 6.75 21.69
CA TYR A 89 5.84 6.03 22.36
C TYR A 89 6.30 5.34 23.66
N SER A 90 7.50 4.74 23.65
CA SER A 90 8.05 4.07 24.85
C SER A 90 8.27 5.04 26.01
N ARG A 91 8.67 6.28 25.73
CA ARG A 91 8.80 7.34 26.76
C ARG A 91 7.46 7.80 27.29
N LEU A 92 6.44 7.79 26.43
CA LEU A 92 5.07 8.17 26.78
C LEU A 92 4.39 7.11 27.66
N ALA A 93 4.72 5.83 27.46
CA ALA A 93 4.14 4.72 28.21
C ALA A 93 4.46 4.73 29.72
N GLU A 94 5.50 5.47 30.13
CA GLU A 94 5.88 5.63 31.54
C GLU A 94 5.16 6.80 32.23
N GLN A 95 4.41 7.63 31.49
CA GLN A 95 3.72 8.80 32.00
C GLN A 95 2.20 8.64 31.91
N ASN A 96 1.49 9.00 32.99
CA ASN A 96 0.04 9.13 32.97
C ASN A 96 -0.33 10.56 32.61
N PHE A 97 -1.11 10.72 31.55
CA PHE A 97 -1.63 12.01 31.11
C PHE A 97 -3.09 12.13 31.51
N ASP A 98 -3.42 13.19 32.23
CA ASP A 98 -4.79 13.46 32.67
C ASP A 98 -5.67 13.99 31.53
N ASN A 99 -5.06 14.55 30.47
CA ASN A 99 -5.78 15.14 29.36
C ASN A 99 -5.13 14.84 27.99
N MET A 100 -5.96 14.76 26.94
CA MET A 100 -5.52 14.47 25.56
C MET A 100 -4.62 15.57 25.00
N MET A 101 -4.82 16.82 25.42
CA MET A 101 -3.99 17.94 24.97
C MET A 101 -2.56 17.84 25.54
N ASP A 102 -2.42 17.47 26.82
CA ASP A 102 -1.12 17.25 27.46
C ASP A 102 -0.35 16.11 26.78
N LEU A 103 -1.07 15.05 26.38
CA LEU A 103 -0.51 13.94 25.61
C LEU A 103 0.04 14.41 24.25
N ILE A 104 -0.70 15.25 23.52
CA ILE A 104 -0.29 15.76 22.21
C ILE A 104 0.92 16.69 22.35
N GLU A 105 0.91 17.57 23.34
CA GLU A 105 2.01 18.49 23.62
C GLU A 105 3.30 17.72 23.91
N HIS A 106 3.26 16.72 24.80
CA HIS A 106 4.41 15.86 25.07
C HIS A 106 4.87 15.03 23.85
N LEU A 107 3.94 14.61 22.97
CA LEU A 107 4.28 13.88 21.75
C LEU A 107 5.03 14.76 20.73
N VAL A 108 4.67 16.04 20.66
CA VAL A 108 5.22 17.02 19.72
C VAL A 108 6.54 17.60 20.21
N GLU A 109 6.61 18.01 21.48
CA GLU A 109 7.80 18.63 22.07
C GLU A 109 8.94 17.63 22.29
N GLY A 110 8.62 16.33 22.39
CA GLY A 110 9.65 15.29 22.48
C GLY A 110 10.42 15.28 23.80
N GLY A 111 9.84 15.90 24.83
CA GLY A 111 10.32 16.00 26.20
C GLY A 111 9.29 16.75 27.02
#